data_AF-A0A4S2MHR4-F1
#
_entry.id   AF-A0A4S2MHR4-F1
#
_cell.length_a   1.000
_cell.length_b   1.000
_cell.length_c   1.000
_cell.angle_alpha   90.00
_cell.angle_beta   90.00
_cell.angle_gamma   90.00
#
_symmetry.space_group_name_H-M   'P 1'
#
loop_
_entity.id
_entity.type
_entity.pdbx_description
1 polymer ?
#
loop_
_entity_poly.entity_id
_entity_poly.type
_entity_poly.pdbx_seq_one_letter_code
_entity_poly.pdbx_strand_id
1 'polypeptide(L)'
;GDGPKRLDLEEVRERHHLHSRVKLLGSLKPSDVRGVLIQGDIFLNTSLTEAFCIALLEAVSCGLLVVSTSVGGVPEVLPDEFVRLAPVRPSDLAKCLAEAIREVLQQRRSVTVSSSRTTALVTPVD
;
A
#
# COMPACT_ATOMS: atom_id res chain seq x y z
N GLY A 1 9.69 -7.08 6.10
CA GLY A 1 10.14 -7.19 7.50
C GLY A 1 10.38 -8.63 7.85
N ASP A 2 10.98 -8.85 9.01
CA ASP A 2 11.08 -10.17 9.65
C ASP A 2 10.16 -10.26 10.87
N GLY A 3 10.05 -11.46 11.44
CA GLY A 3 9.30 -11.69 12.66
C GLY A 3 9.10 -13.18 12.94
N PRO A 4 8.55 -13.52 14.12
CA PRO A 4 8.37 -14.92 14.53
C PRO A 4 7.47 -15.72 13.58
N LYS A 5 6.56 -15.06 12.85
CA LYS A 5 5.66 -15.69 11.88
C LYS A 5 6.25 -15.85 10.47
N ARG A 6 7.57 -15.64 10.31
CA ARG A 6 8.24 -15.74 8.99
C ARG A 6 8.10 -17.12 8.37
N LEU A 7 8.18 -18.18 9.18
CA LEU A 7 8.01 -19.57 8.75
C LEU A 7 6.57 -19.86 8.31
N ASP A 8 5.58 -19.40 9.07
CA ASP A 8 4.17 -19.55 8.72
C ASP A 8 3.86 -18.94 7.33
N LEU A 9 4.43 -17.76 7.04
CA LEU A 9 4.27 -17.10 5.73
C LEU A 9 4.97 -17.85 4.59
N GLU A 10 6.13 -18.46 4.87
CA GLU A 10 6.83 -19.32 3.93
C GLU A 10 5.99 -20.55 3.60
N GLU A 11 5.44 -21.23 4.62
CA GLU A 11 4.60 -22.40 4.43
C GLU A 11 3.32 -22.08 3.63
N VAL A 12 2.67 -20.95 3.92
CA VAL A 12 1.52 -20.47 3.14
C VAL A 12 1.92 -20.20 1.69
N ARG A 13 3.09 -19.58 1.45
CA ARG A 13 3.59 -19.33 0.08
C ARG A 13 3.83 -20.63 -0.68
N GLU A 14 4.42 -21.63 -0.03
CA GLU A 14 4.64 -22.97 -0.60
C GLU A 14 3.31 -23.66 -0.92
N ARG A 15 2.42 -23.74 0.07
CA ARG A 15 1.11 -24.41 -0.04
C ARG A 15 0.25 -23.86 -1.17
N HIS A 16 0.36 -22.57 -1.44
CA HIS A 16 -0.40 -21.89 -2.50
C HIS A 16 0.41 -21.62 -3.77
N HIS A 17 1.64 -22.14 -3.89
CA HIS A 17 2.52 -22.00 -5.05
C HIS A 17 2.74 -20.54 -5.49
N LEU A 18 2.95 -19.63 -4.51
CA LEU A 18 2.99 -18.19 -4.74
C LEU A 18 4.39 -17.63 -5.02
N HIS A 19 5.40 -18.47 -5.29
CA HIS A 19 6.81 -18.06 -5.43
C HIS A 19 7.07 -16.99 -6.49
N SER A 20 6.36 -17.07 -7.62
CA SER A 20 6.49 -16.09 -8.70
C SER A 20 5.78 -14.77 -8.43
N ARG A 21 4.94 -14.72 -7.38
CA ARG A 21 4.05 -13.58 -7.09
C ARG A 21 4.34 -12.91 -5.75
N VAL A 22 4.93 -13.63 -4.79
CA VAL A 22 5.17 -13.16 -3.43
C VAL A 22 6.65 -13.23 -3.10
N LYS A 23 7.26 -12.06 -2.93
CA LYS A 23 8.64 -11.91 -2.46
C LYS A 23 8.63 -11.51 -0.98
N LEU A 24 9.37 -12.24 -0.15
CA LEU A 24 9.53 -11.94 1.26
C LEU A 24 10.92 -11.32 1.44
N LEU A 25 10.98 -9.99 1.50
CA LEU A 25 12.24 -9.22 1.44
C LEU A 25 13.04 -9.22 2.75
N GLY A 26 12.45 -9.70 3.85
CA GLY A 26 13.03 -9.58 5.19
C GLY A 26 13.06 -8.14 5.69
N SER A 27 13.86 -7.87 6.72
CA SER A 27 14.08 -6.53 7.27
C SER A 27 14.95 -5.70 6.35
N LEU A 28 14.56 -4.43 6.16
CA LEU A 28 15.26 -3.48 5.30
C LEU A 28 15.85 -2.37 6.16
N LYS A 29 16.97 -1.78 5.71
CA LYS A 29 17.45 -0.54 6.30
C LYS A 29 16.48 0.59 5.92
N PRO A 30 16.29 1.62 6.77
CA PRO A 30 15.44 2.76 6.42
C PRO A 30 15.79 3.41 5.07
N SER A 31 17.08 3.44 4.70
CA SER A 31 17.54 3.95 3.40
C SER A 31 17.00 3.21 2.19
N ASP A 32 16.65 1.93 2.35
CA ASP A 32 16.29 1.02 1.26
C ASP A 32 14.78 0.93 1.08
N VAL A 33 13.99 1.32 2.09
CA VAL A 33 12.52 1.24 2.11
C VAL A 33 11.92 1.99 0.93
N ARG A 34 12.37 3.22 0.67
CA ARG A 34 11.90 4.02 -0.47
C ARG A 34 12.10 3.29 -1.79
N GLY A 35 13.25 2.65 -1.99
CA GLY A 35 13.56 1.91 -3.21
C GLY A 35 12.63 0.74 -3.46
N VAL A 36 12.05 0.17 -2.41
CA VAL A 36 11.01 -0.88 -2.51
C VAL A 36 9.63 -0.28 -2.75
N LEU A 37 9.25 0.74 -2.00
CA LEU A 37 7.92 1.35 -2.09
C LEU A 37 7.64 1.85 -3.51
N ILE A 38 8.58 2.57 -4.15
CA ILE A 38 8.39 3.13 -5.50
C ILE A 38 8.20 2.08 -6.61
N GLN A 39 8.40 0.79 -6.32
CA GLN A 39 8.12 -0.28 -7.28
C GLN A 39 6.65 -0.73 -7.26
N GLY A 40 5.89 -0.31 -6.25
CA GLY A 40 4.50 -0.68 -6.04
C GLY A 40 3.52 0.43 -6.42
N ASP A 41 2.26 0.03 -6.54
CA ASP A 41 1.13 0.94 -6.75
C ASP A 41 0.24 1.09 -5.52
N ILE A 42 0.20 0.04 -4.69
CA ILE A 42 -0.69 -0.08 -3.54
C ILE A 42 0.14 -0.53 -2.35
N PHE A 43 -0.05 0.13 -1.22
CA PHE A 43 0.44 -0.31 0.07
C PHE A 43 -0.71 -0.93 0.88
N LEU A 44 -0.52 -2.14 1.40
CA LEU A 44 -1.53 -2.86 2.17
C LEU A 44 -1.10 -2.98 3.63
N ASN A 45 -1.91 -2.43 4.53
CA ASN A 45 -1.78 -2.62 5.97
C ASN A 45 -2.91 -3.52 6.50
N THR A 46 -2.56 -4.57 7.24
CA THR A 46 -3.51 -5.56 7.76
C THR A 46 -3.51 -5.62 9.29
N SER A 47 -3.04 -4.57 9.96
CA SER A 47 -2.91 -4.53 11.42
C SER A 47 -4.26 -4.69 12.14
N LEU A 48 -4.26 -5.34 13.29
CA LEU A 48 -5.43 -5.43 14.17
C LEU A 48 -5.52 -4.23 15.12
N THR A 49 -4.39 -3.59 15.38
CA THR A 49 -4.24 -2.43 16.26
C THR A 49 -3.11 -1.55 15.73
N GLU A 50 -3.30 -0.24 15.71
CA GLU A 50 -2.28 0.73 15.32
C GLU A 50 -2.44 2.03 16.11
N ALA A 51 -1.35 2.76 16.32
CA ALA A 51 -1.43 4.09 16.94
C ALA A 51 -1.45 5.17 15.85
N PHE A 52 -0.43 5.16 14.98
CA PHE A 52 -0.25 6.18 13.94
C PHE A 52 0.26 5.59 12.61
N CYS A 53 0.82 4.37 12.63
CA CYS A 53 1.36 3.67 11.46
C CYS A 53 2.18 4.56 10.50
N ILE A 54 3.42 4.90 10.87
CA ILE A 54 4.30 5.75 10.04
C ILE A 54 4.49 5.20 8.61
N ALA A 55 4.42 3.88 8.45
CA ALA A 55 4.51 3.23 7.14
C ALA A 55 3.42 3.69 6.14
N LEU A 56 2.25 4.14 6.62
CA LEU A 56 1.22 4.73 5.75
C LEU A 56 1.71 6.05 5.14
N LEU A 57 2.35 6.91 5.94
CA LEU A 57 2.89 8.19 5.45
C LEU A 57 4.03 7.97 4.47
N GLU A 58 4.90 7.00 4.73
CA GLU A 58 5.99 6.63 3.81
C GLU A 58 5.44 6.14 2.46
N ALA A 59 4.39 5.31 2.49
CA ALA A 59 3.73 4.81 1.29
C ALA A 59 3.09 5.93 0.47
N VAL A 60 2.30 6.81 1.09
CA VAL A 60 1.68 7.95 0.41
C VAL A 60 2.74 8.91 -0.14
N SER A 61 3.82 9.15 0.61
CA SER A 61 4.95 9.97 0.14
C SER A 61 5.66 9.37 -1.09
N CYS A 62 5.53 8.06 -1.29
CA CYS A 62 6.01 7.36 -2.49
C CYS A 62 4.97 7.28 -3.61
N GLY A 63 3.77 7.87 -3.43
CA GLY A 63 2.70 7.91 -4.42
C GLY A 63 1.82 6.66 -4.48
N LEU A 64 1.84 5.82 -3.44
CA LEU A 64 1.04 4.59 -3.41
C LEU A 64 -0.36 4.89 -2.85
N LEU A 65 -1.37 4.24 -3.44
CA LEU A 65 -2.70 4.18 -2.83
C LEU A 65 -2.65 3.26 -1.61
N VAL A 66 -3.11 3.73 -0.45
CA VAL A 66 -3.13 2.91 0.78
C VAL A 66 -4.43 2.14 0.88
N VAL A 67 -4.34 0.85 1.21
CA VAL A 67 -5.46 0.03 1.69
C VAL A 67 -5.12 -0.41 3.10
N SER A 68 -5.98 -0.11 4.08
CA SER A 68 -5.72 -0.41 5.48
C SER A 68 -6.96 -0.90 6.22
N THR A 69 -6.75 -1.61 7.32
CA THR A 69 -7.79 -1.79 8.34
C THR A 69 -8.10 -0.45 9.02
N SER A 70 -9.38 -0.25 9.38
CA SER A 70 -9.86 0.91 10.15
C SER A 70 -9.72 0.64 11.64
N VAL A 71 -8.50 0.80 12.18
CA VAL A 71 -8.19 0.50 13.58
C VAL A 71 -7.33 1.58 14.22
N GLY A 72 -7.55 1.78 15.53
CA GLY A 72 -6.80 2.75 16.31
C GLY A 72 -6.82 4.14 15.67
N GLY A 73 -5.66 4.78 15.55
CA GLY A 73 -5.56 6.13 14.98
C GLY A 73 -5.41 6.18 13.45
N VAL A 74 -5.52 5.05 12.74
CA VAL A 74 -5.34 4.97 11.27
C VAL A 74 -6.33 5.87 10.50
N PRO A 75 -7.64 5.89 10.82
CA PRO A 75 -8.60 6.74 10.13
C PRO A 75 -8.27 8.24 10.17
N GLU A 76 -7.49 8.68 11.15
CA GLU A 76 -7.12 10.07 11.37
C GLU A 76 -5.78 10.46 10.71
N VAL A 77 -5.01 9.50 10.17
CA VAL A 77 -3.66 9.77 9.63
C VAL A 77 -3.71 10.39 8.23
N LEU A 78 -4.63 9.93 7.39
CA LEU A 78 -4.68 10.27 5.97
C LEU A 78 -6.09 10.67 5.54
N PRO A 79 -6.23 11.68 4.67
CA PRO A 79 -7.49 11.97 4.00
C PRO A 79 -8.01 10.79 3.15
N ASP A 80 -9.32 10.70 2.99
CA ASP A 80 -10.01 9.63 2.24
C ASP A 80 -9.53 9.46 0.79
N GLU A 81 -8.94 10.49 0.19
CA GLU A 81 -8.40 10.41 -1.17
C GLU A 81 -7.19 9.46 -1.27
N PHE A 82 -6.38 9.37 -0.21
CA PHE A 82 -5.13 8.59 -0.19
C PHE A 82 -5.28 7.19 0.41
N VAL A 83 -6.39 6.92 1.11
CA VAL A 83 -6.60 5.67 1.83
C VAL A 83 -7.97 5.06 1.54
N ARG A 84 -8.00 3.73 1.45
CA ARG A 84 -9.23 2.93 1.49
C ARG A 84 -9.23 2.10 2.76
N LEU A 85 -10.23 2.32 3.60
CA LEU A 85 -10.34 1.68 4.90
C LEU A 85 -11.33 0.52 4.86
N ALA A 86 -10.95 -0.61 5.44
CA ALA A 86 -11.80 -1.79 5.57
C ALA A 86 -11.97 -2.20 7.05
N PRO A 87 -13.09 -2.81 7.42
CA PRO A 87 -13.21 -3.53 8.69
C PRO A 87 -12.13 -4.61 8.84
N VAL A 88 -11.87 -5.02 10.09
CA VAL A 88 -10.85 -6.02 10.45
C VAL A 88 -11.31 -7.45 10.14
N ARG A 89 -11.65 -7.70 8.87
CA ARG A 89 -12.05 -9.01 8.36
C ARG A 89 -11.32 -9.29 7.06
N PRO A 90 -10.71 -10.47 6.88
CA PRO A 90 -9.97 -10.79 5.66
C PRO A 90 -10.79 -10.61 4.37
N SER A 91 -12.08 -10.96 4.40
CA SER A 91 -12.98 -10.80 3.24
C SER A 91 -13.20 -9.33 2.86
N ASP A 92 -13.37 -8.47 3.86
CA ASP A 92 -13.62 -7.04 3.64
C ASP A 92 -12.36 -6.36 3.09
N LEU A 93 -11.19 -6.71 3.67
CA LEU A 93 -9.91 -6.19 3.21
C LEU A 93 -9.56 -6.68 1.80
N ALA A 94 -9.83 -7.95 1.49
CA ALA A 94 -9.64 -8.49 0.14
C ALA A 94 -10.55 -7.81 -0.89
N LYS A 95 -11.81 -7.53 -0.53
CA LYS A 95 -12.74 -6.78 -1.38
C LYS A 95 -12.23 -5.36 -1.64
N CYS A 96 -11.84 -4.66 -0.58
CA CYS A 96 -11.29 -3.30 -0.65
C CYS A 96 -10.03 -3.25 -1.51
N LEU A 97 -9.10 -4.19 -1.34
CA LEU A 97 -7.90 -4.31 -2.16
C LEU A 97 -8.24 -4.57 -3.64
N ALA A 98 -9.22 -5.44 -3.93
CA ALA A 98 -9.63 -5.72 -5.29
C ALA A 98 -10.23 -4.48 -5.98
N GLU A 99 -10.96 -3.64 -5.25
CA GLU A 99 -11.48 -2.36 -5.74
C GLU A 99 -10.36 -1.36 -6.00
N ALA A 100 -9.41 -1.22 -5.07
CA ALA A 100 -8.22 -0.36 -5.24
C ALA A 100 -7.37 -0.76 -6.46
N ILE A 101 -7.17 -2.06 -6.70
CA ILE A 101 -6.46 -2.55 -7.89
C ILE A 101 -7.16 -2.10 -9.18
N ARG A 102 -8.50 -2.19 -9.24
CA ARG A 102 -9.26 -1.74 -10.42
C ARG A 102 -9.13 -0.24 -10.64
N GLU A 103 -9.17 0.55 -9.57
CA GLU A 103 -9.00 2.01 -9.62
C GLU A 103 -7.64 2.40 -10.22
N VAL A 104 -6.55 1.85 -9.69
CA VAL A 104 -5.19 2.10 -10.18
C VAL A 104 -5.05 1.72 -11.66
N LEU A 105 -5.58 0.56 -12.05
CA LEU A 105 -5.52 0.10 -13.43
C LEU A 105 -6.30 1.01 -14.39
N GLN A 106 -7.43 1.57 -13.94
CA GLN A 106 -8.21 2.53 -14.73
C GLN A 106 -7.47 3.86 -14.89
N GLN A 107 -6.88 4.39 -13.82
CA GLN A 107 -6.09 5.63 -13.87
C GLN A 107 -4.92 5.51 -14.86
N ARG A 108 -4.19 4.40 -14.84
CA ARG A 108 -3.09 4.12 -15.80
C ARG A 108 -3.56 4.10 -17.26
N ARG A 109 -4.75 3.55 -17.52
CA ARG A 109 -5.35 3.52 -18.87
C ARG A 109 -5.73 4.93 -19.34
N SER A 110 -6.31 5.74 -18.46
CA SER A 110 -6.70 7.12 -18.78
C SER A 110 -5.50 8.02 -19.09
N VAL A 111 -4.37 7.84 -18.39
CA VAL A 111 -3.13 8.59 -18.65
C VAL A 111 -2.52 8.24 -20.01
N THR A 112 -2.69 7.00 -20.50
CA THR A 112 -2.16 6.58 -21.82
C THR A 112 -2.93 7.22 -22.99
N VAL A 113 -4.18 7.65 -22.78
CA VAL A 113 -5.02 8.29 -23.83
C VAL A 113 -4.85 9.81 -23.86
N SER A 114 -4.35 10.43 -22.78
CA SER A 114 -4.11 11.87 -22.70
C SER A 114 -2.62 12.19 -22.59
N SER A 115 -1.88 12.01 -23.68
CA SER A 115 -0.57 12.65 -23.85
C SER A 115 -0.76 14.12 -24.26
N SER A 116 -1.27 14.93 -23.33
CA SER A 116 -1.17 16.39 -23.38
C SER A 116 -0.72 16.87 -22.00
N ARG A 117 0.45 17.49 -21.98
CA ARG A 117 1.24 17.90 -20.82
C ARG A 117 0.41 18.61 -19.74
N THR A 118 0.54 18.17 -18.49
CA THR A 118 0.26 19.00 -17.32
C THR A 118 1.51 19.08 -16.46
N THR A 119 2.22 20.20 -16.60
CA THR A 119 3.25 20.66 -15.67
C THR A 119 2.56 21.01 -14.35
N ALA A 120 2.94 20.36 -13.24
CA ALA A 120 2.51 20.80 -11.92
C ALA A 120 3.20 22.13 -11.57
N LEU A 121 2.42 23.19 -11.46
CA LEU A 121 2.86 24.48 -10.91
C LEU A 121 2.98 24.33 -9.40
N VAL A 122 4.21 24.27 -8.89
CA VAL A 122 4.50 24.54 -7.48
C VAL A 122 4.46 26.06 -7.31
N THR A 123 3.44 26.58 -6.65
CA THR A 123 3.46 27.98 -6.18
C THR A 123 4.29 28.07 -4.90
N PRO A 124 5.15 29.09 -4.73
CA PRO A 124 5.83 29.32 -3.47
C PRO A 124 4.83 29.66 -2.37
N VAL A 125 5.12 29.22 -1.15
CA VAL A 125 4.48 29.69 0.08
C VAL A 125 5.30 30.90 0.55
N ASP A 126 4.65 32.07 0.63
CA ASP A 126 5.18 33.23 1.37
C ASP A 126 5.06 33.00 2.89
#